data_AF-A0A5M3MFD3-F1
#
_entry.id   AF-A0A5M3MFD3-F1
#
_cell.length_a   1.000
_cell.length_b   1.000
_cell.length_c   1.000
_cell.angle_alpha   90.00
_cell.angle_beta   90.00
_cell.angle_gamma   90.00
#
_symmetry.space_group_name_H-M   'P 1'
#
loop_
_entity.id
_entity.type
_entity.pdbx_description
1 polymer ?
#
loop_
_entity_poly.entity_id
_entity_poly.type
_entity_poly.pdbx_seq_one_letter_code
_entity_poly.pdbx_strand_id
1 'polypeptide(L)'
;KYWYKDASGVTRRKLLPPAYRSQFANKQIVCVEYTSLTGDQEREIFQRVQLGMALTPAERMQALVGVLPSLVREVQSQILGESGFQGCLDWGTSRGRDFHCLASILFMIQHLPKKTFPGSSQLEKWLSETELLSERLRTDFMEIFSVFIYLARDKHYNASLNKPSRVSPIEFIMIGVLIHKYRTKLTMTQLSSAVQQMRSHVRVTFTDIRSNTKVTRTLLDFIINVDMDVLKRDPKDKLNATDKAASMASVKFSTKPPPSKRKRAASEDLEESDGEDPDDVADDDDEMDVEPETQPKKRGRPPKAATTKAAVAKTTSAFCLR
;
A
#
# COMPACT_ATOMS: atom_id res chain seq x y z
N LYS A 1 25.01 18.39 17.88
CA LYS A 1 23.74 18.07 18.61
C LYS A 1 23.65 18.95 19.86
N TYR A 2 22.60 19.76 19.98
CA TYR A 2 22.34 20.63 21.14
C TYR A 2 21.13 20.14 21.92
N TRP A 3 21.09 20.38 23.23
CA TRP A 3 20.05 19.86 24.12
C TRP A 3 19.31 20.98 24.85
N TYR A 4 17.98 20.85 25.00
CA TYR A 4 17.12 21.87 25.62
C TYR A 4 17.21 21.85 27.15
N LYS A 5 17.23 20.65 27.76
CA LYS A 5 17.41 20.41 29.19
C LYS A 5 18.57 19.43 29.40
N ASP A 6 19.23 19.55 30.54
CA ASP A 6 20.24 18.59 30.98
C ASP A 6 19.52 17.39 31.62
N ALA A 7 19.42 16.28 30.89
CA ALA A 7 18.84 15.05 31.40
C ALA A 7 19.95 14.23 32.08
N SER A 8 20.03 14.39 33.40
CA SER A 8 20.68 13.50 34.38
C SER A 8 22.06 12.92 34.01
N GLY A 9 23.11 13.59 34.48
CA GLY A 9 24.31 12.99 35.05
C GLY A 9 25.30 12.28 34.12
N VAL A 10 24.95 11.98 32.88
CA VAL A 10 25.82 11.23 31.95
C VAL A 10 26.23 12.13 30.79
N THR A 11 27.51 12.54 30.81
CA THR A 11 28.29 13.27 29.80
C THR A 11 27.92 14.75 29.53
N ARG A 12 28.97 15.59 29.37
CA ARG A 12 28.89 17.03 29.03
C ARG A 12 28.21 17.25 27.67
N ARG A 13 26.87 17.27 27.67
CA ARG A 13 26.07 17.61 26.49
C ARG A 13 26.08 19.13 26.28
N LYS A 14 26.32 19.57 25.05
CA LYS A 14 26.26 21.01 24.71
C LYS A 14 24.81 21.48 24.79
N LEU A 15 24.50 22.34 25.76
CA LEU A 15 23.17 22.93 25.91
C LEU A 15 22.92 24.00 24.84
N LEU A 16 21.67 24.13 24.44
CA LEU A 16 21.22 25.15 23.50
C LEU A 16 21.52 26.55 24.07
N PRO A 17 22.03 27.52 23.29
CA PRO A 17 22.27 28.87 23.79
C PRO A 17 21.00 29.51 24.39
N PRO A 18 21.12 30.34 25.44
CA PRO A 18 19.97 30.93 26.12
C PRO A 18 18.98 31.64 25.19
N ALA A 19 19.48 32.38 24.19
CA ALA A 19 18.65 33.07 23.21
C ALA A 19 17.71 32.13 22.44
N TYR A 20 18.20 30.98 21.98
CA TYR A 20 17.38 29.99 21.27
C TYR A 20 16.41 29.25 22.20
N ARG A 21 16.79 29.03 23.47
CA ARG A 21 15.86 28.47 24.47
C ARG A 21 14.70 29.41 24.73
N SER A 22 14.96 30.71 24.88
CA SER A 22 13.92 31.73 25.03
C SER A 22 13.03 31.82 23.80
N GLN A 23 13.60 31.82 22.59
CA GLN A 23 12.81 31.80 21.36
C GLN A 23 11.91 30.56 21.28
N PHE A 24 12.42 29.38 21.63
CA PHE A 24 11.65 28.14 21.64
C PHE A 24 10.56 28.15 22.70
N ALA A 25 10.86 28.57 23.93
CA ALA A 25 9.90 28.66 25.03
C ALA A 25 8.77 29.66 24.73
N ASN A 26 9.06 30.69 23.95
CA ASN A 26 8.08 31.71 23.54
C ASN A 26 7.29 31.31 22.29
N LYS A 27 7.57 30.15 21.66
CA LYS A 27 6.71 29.65 20.58
C LYS A 27 5.39 29.19 21.19
N GLN A 28 4.32 29.91 20.86
CA GLN A 28 2.96 29.46 21.15
C GLN A 28 2.53 28.51 20.05
N ILE A 29 2.10 27.31 20.44
CA ILE A 29 1.49 26.35 19.53
C ILE A 29 -0.02 26.50 19.70
N VAL A 30 -0.72 26.85 18.62
CA VAL A 30 -2.18 26.89 18.61
C VAL A 30 -2.67 25.45 18.52
N CYS A 31 -3.27 24.96 19.60
CA CYS A 31 -3.96 23.67 19.59
C CYS A 31 -5.45 23.92 19.31
N VAL A 32 -5.96 23.34 18.23
CA VAL A 32 -7.39 23.35 17.91
C VAL A 32 -7.91 21.96 18.15
N GLU A 33 -8.85 21.82 19.09
CA GLU A 33 -9.56 20.58 19.34
C GLU A 33 -10.92 20.64 18.63
N TYR A 34 -11.18 19.66 17.78
CA TYR A 34 -12.45 19.50 17.11
C TYR A 34 -13.23 18.37 17.79
N THR A 35 -14.43 18.65 18.26
CA THR A 35 -15.35 17.64 18.80
C THR A 35 -16.36 17.21 17.74
N SER A 36 -16.85 15.98 17.82
CA SER A 36 -17.92 15.45 16.96
C SER A 36 -17.59 15.40 15.46
N LEU A 37 -16.33 15.14 15.12
CA LEU A 37 -15.94 14.89 13.73
C LEU A 37 -16.51 13.55 13.25
N THR A 38 -17.05 13.52 12.03
CA THR A 38 -17.29 12.25 11.35
C THR A 38 -15.96 11.64 10.92
N GLY A 39 -15.91 10.32 10.75
CA GLY A 39 -14.68 9.66 10.29
C GLY A 39 -14.16 10.17 8.95
N ASP A 40 -15.02 10.75 8.11
CA ASP A 40 -14.61 11.40 6.85
C ASP A 40 -14.00 12.78 7.08
N GLN A 41 -14.55 13.58 8.01
CA GLN A 41 -13.98 14.87 8.39
C GLN A 41 -12.63 14.71 9.09
N GLU A 42 -12.49 13.69 9.94
CA GLU A 42 -11.22 13.35 10.59
C GLU A 42 -10.15 13.02 9.54
N ARG A 43 -10.49 12.21 8.52
CA ARG A 43 -9.59 11.87 7.41
C ARG A 43 -9.20 13.08 6.57
N GLU A 44 -10.14 13.98 6.29
CA GLU A 44 -9.85 15.24 5.59
C GLU A 44 -8.85 16.11 6.38
N ILE A 45 -9.01 16.18 7.70
CA ILE A 45 -8.08 16.88 8.58
C ILE A 45 -6.71 16.18 8.59
N PHE A 46 -6.65 14.86 8.70
CA PHE A 46 -5.40 14.09 8.61
C PHE A 46 -4.67 14.29 7.28
N GLN A 47 -5.41 14.43 6.17
CA GLN A 47 -4.81 14.72 4.87
C GLN A 47 -4.11 16.09 4.86
N ARG A 48 -4.61 17.05 5.64
CA ARG A 48 -4.13 18.44 5.71
C ARG A 48 -3.08 18.67 6.80
N VAL A 49 -3.12 17.92 7.90
CA VAL A 49 -2.22 18.09 9.05
C VAL A 49 -1.10 17.05 8.95
N GLN A 50 0.04 17.48 8.43
CA GLN A 50 1.27 16.72 8.48
C GLN A 50 2.27 17.47 9.34
N LEU A 51 2.82 16.82 10.37
CA LEU A 51 3.87 17.35 11.25
C LEU A 51 5.25 17.40 10.54
N GLY A 52 5.28 17.87 9.29
CA GLY A 52 6.49 17.98 8.47
C GLY A 52 6.92 16.72 7.71
N MET A 53 6.19 15.60 7.82
CA MET A 53 6.38 14.42 6.96
C MET A 53 5.45 14.49 5.75
N ALA A 54 5.83 13.94 4.60
CA ALA A 54 4.90 13.80 3.48
C ALA A 54 4.04 12.53 3.66
N LEU A 55 2.73 12.63 3.40
CA LEU A 55 1.87 11.44 3.33
C LEU A 55 2.43 10.52 2.26
N THR A 56 2.60 9.26 2.61
CA THR A 56 2.81 8.24 1.58
C THR A 56 1.58 8.21 0.67
N PRO A 57 1.74 7.83 -0.60
CA PRO A 57 0.61 7.69 -1.50
C PRO A 57 -0.51 6.79 -0.94
N ALA A 58 -0.13 5.74 -0.18
CA ALA A 58 -1.07 4.85 0.49
C ALA A 58 -1.89 5.55 1.58
N GLU A 59 -1.24 6.34 2.45
CA GLU A 59 -1.93 7.14 3.48
C GLU A 59 -2.86 8.19 2.84
N ARG A 60 -2.45 8.83 1.73
CA ARG A 60 -3.34 9.75 0.98
C ARG A 60 -4.58 9.04 0.45
N MET A 61 -4.38 7.87 -0.17
CA MET A 61 -5.49 7.09 -0.73
C MET A 61 -6.46 6.62 0.35
N GLN A 62 -5.96 6.23 1.52
CA GLN A 62 -6.80 5.81 2.66
C GLN A 62 -7.66 6.95 3.22
N ALA A 63 -7.18 8.19 3.09
CA ALA A 63 -7.92 9.40 3.50
C ALA A 63 -9.03 9.81 2.52
N LEU A 64 -9.07 9.25 1.30
CA LEU A 64 -10.10 9.59 0.32
C LEU A 64 -11.51 9.22 0.81
N VAL A 65 -12.46 10.09 0.52
CA VAL A 65 -13.88 9.90 0.80
C VAL A 65 -14.60 9.57 -0.50
N GLY A 66 -15.41 8.52 -0.51
CA GLY A 66 -16.11 8.06 -1.70
C GLY A 66 -16.64 6.63 -1.54
N VAL A 67 -17.44 6.18 -2.51
CA VAL A 67 -18.07 4.85 -2.49
C VAL A 67 -17.00 3.74 -2.53
N LEU A 68 -16.02 3.87 -3.43
CA LEU A 68 -14.91 2.92 -3.59
C LEU A 68 -13.99 2.87 -2.35
N PRO A 69 -13.43 3.99 -1.85
CA PRO A 69 -12.68 3.99 -0.60
C PRO A 69 -13.44 3.40 0.59
N SER A 70 -14.75 3.66 0.68
CA SER A 70 -15.59 3.14 1.76
C SER A 70 -15.78 1.62 1.68
N LEU A 71 -15.96 1.05 0.48
CA LEU A 71 -15.97 -0.41 0.30
C LEU A 71 -14.61 -1.03 0.68
N VAL A 72 -13.50 -0.40 0.28
CA VAL A 72 -12.16 -0.88 0.66
C VAL A 72 -11.99 -0.88 2.17
N ARG A 73 -12.43 0.17 2.88
CA ARG A 73 -12.40 0.23 4.35
C ARG A 73 -13.30 -0.80 5.03
N GLU A 74 -14.49 -1.04 4.48
CA GLU A 74 -15.40 -2.09 4.97
C GLU A 74 -14.68 -3.45 4.97
N VAL A 75 -14.09 -3.84 3.85
CA VAL A 75 -13.31 -5.09 3.75
C VAL A 75 -12.06 -5.03 4.64
N GLN A 76 -11.36 -3.91 4.69
CA GLN A 76 -10.18 -3.71 5.56
C GLN A 76 -10.51 -4.03 7.02
N SER A 77 -11.61 -3.51 7.53
CA SER A 77 -12.06 -3.77 8.90
C SER A 77 -12.32 -5.27 9.17
N GLN A 78 -12.83 -6.00 8.18
CA GLN A 78 -13.10 -7.43 8.31
C GLN A 78 -11.81 -8.25 8.26
N ILE A 79 -10.88 -7.88 7.38
CA ILE A 79 -9.65 -8.65 7.20
C ILE A 79 -8.61 -8.39 8.31
N LEU A 80 -8.63 -7.22 8.95
CA LEU A 80 -7.72 -6.89 10.05
C LEU A 80 -8.25 -7.33 11.43
N GLY A 81 -9.53 -7.69 11.53
CA GLY A 81 -10.12 -8.18 12.79
C GLY A 81 -9.69 -9.60 13.16
N GLU A 82 -10.07 -10.04 14.36
CA GLU A 82 -9.75 -11.37 14.91
C GLU A 82 -10.23 -12.53 14.02
N SER A 83 -11.37 -12.35 13.36
CA SER A 83 -11.96 -13.31 12.43
C SER A 83 -11.30 -13.29 11.05
N GLY A 84 -10.50 -12.27 10.74
CA GLY A 84 -9.78 -12.08 9.49
C GLY A 84 -8.42 -12.76 9.48
N PHE A 85 -7.40 -12.02 9.06
CA PHE A 85 -6.03 -12.51 8.86
C PHE A 85 -5.14 -12.44 10.10
N GLN A 86 -5.60 -11.82 11.19
CA GLN A 86 -4.82 -11.66 12.41
C GLN A 86 -4.23 -13.00 12.87
N GLY A 87 -2.91 -13.05 13.02
CA GLY A 87 -2.16 -14.22 13.46
C GLY A 87 -2.03 -15.39 12.46
N CYS A 88 -2.60 -15.29 11.24
CA CYS A 88 -2.52 -16.36 10.24
C CYS A 88 -1.90 -15.95 8.89
N LEU A 89 -1.79 -14.65 8.62
CA LEU A 89 -1.14 -14.13 7.42
C LEU A 89 -0.43 -12.80 7.75
N ASP A 90 0.88 -12.73 7.48
CA ASP A 90 1.62 -11.46 7.41
C ASP A 90 1.96 -11.14 5.95
N TRP A 91 1.52 -9.97 5.50
CA TRP A 91 1.82 -9.42 4.17
C TRP A 91 2.34 -7.98 4.21
N GLY A 92 2.65 -7.46 5.41
CA GLY A 92 3.05 -6.07 5.64
C GLY A 92 1.91 -5.08 5.50
N THR A 93 1.33 -4.67 6.62
CA THR A 93 0.16 -3.76 6.69
C THR A 93 0.50 -2.32 7.08
N SER A 94 1.79 -1.99 7.28
CA SER A 94 2.20 -0.67 7.78
C SER A 94 1.91 0.47 6.79
N ARG A 95 1.61 1.66 7.34
CA ARG A 95 1.44 2.93 6.59
C ARG A 95 0.43 2.88 5.44
N GLY A 96 -0.75 2.30 5.69
CA GLY A 96 -1.85 2.22 4.71
C GLY A 96 -1.61 1.24 3.55
N ARG A 97 -0.56 0.40 3.64
CA ARG A 97 -0.21 -0.56 2.58
C ARG A 97 -1.28 -1.61 2.38
N ASP A 98 -1.96 -2.00 3.44
CA ASP A 98 -3.14 -2.86 3.40
C ASP A 98 -4.26 -2.23 2.56
N PHE A 99 -4.62 -0.97 2.81
CA PHE A 99 -5.60 -0.23 2.01
C PHE A 99 -5.18 -0.18 0.54
N HIS A 100 -3.91 0.13 0.26
CA HIS A 100 -3.37 0.12 -1.10
C HIS A 100 -3.52 -1.24 -1.79
N CYS A 101 -3.19 -2.33 -1.08
CA CYS A 101 -3.32 -3.68 -1.64
C CYS A 101 -4.77 -4.04 -1.94
N LEU A 102 -5.70 -3.74 -1.02
CA LEU A 102 -7.13 -3.97 -1.20
C LEU A 102 -7.69 -3.16 -2.38
N ALA A 103 -7.37 -1.86 -2.45
CA ALA A 103 -7.77 -1.01 -3.56
C ALA A 103 -7.20 -1.51 -4.90
N SER A 104 -5.95 -2.00 -4.91
CA SER A 104 -5.34 -2.59 -6.12
C SER A 104 -6.07 -3.84 -6.57
N ILE A 105 -6.47 -4.72 -5.64
CA ILE A 105 -7.28 -5.91 -5.97
C ILE A 105 -8.61 -5.48 -6.58
N LEU A 106 -9.34 -4.55 -5.93
CA LEU A 106 -10.64 -4.05 -6.39
C LEU A 106 -10.54 -3.46 -7.81
N PHE A 107 -9.53 -2.61 -8.05
CA PHE A 107 -9.26 -2.05 -9.37
C PHE A 107 -9.04 -3.15 -10.41
N MET A 108 -8.18 -4.12 -10.10
CA MET A 108 -7.81 -5.18 -11.04
C MET A 108 -9.00 -6.07 -11.40
N ILE A 109 -9.84 -6.46 -10.44
CA ILE A 109 -11.01 -7.31 -10.71
C ILE A 109 -12.04 -6.60 -11.60
N GLN A 110 -12.23 -5.29 -11.44
CA GLN A 110 -13.14 -4.52 -12.29
C GLN A 110 -12.63 -4.40 -13.73
N HIS A 111 -11.31 -4.43 -13.94
CA HIS A 111 -10.68 -4.23 -15.26
C HIS A 111 -10.27 -5.53 -15.96
N LEU A 112 -10.46 -6.70 -15.34
CA LEU A 112 -10.25 -7.97 -16.03
C LEU A 112 -11.19 -8.09 -17.25
N PRO A 113 -10.72 -8.66 -18.38
CA PRO A 113 -9.48 -9.42 -18.57
C PRO A 113 -8.24 -8.59 -18.95
N LYS A 114 -8.29 -7.25 -18.85
CA LYS A 114 -7.15 -6.39 -19.20
C LYS A 114 -5.99 -6.66 -18.23
N LYS A 115 -4.81 -6.98 -18.79
CA LYS A 115 -3.57 -7.21 -18.03
C LYS A 115 -2.96 -5.89 -17.57
N THR A 116 -3.59 -5.23 -16.60
CA THR A 116 -3.13 -3.95 -16.05
C THR A 116 -2.92 -4.04 -14.55
N PHE A 117 -1.94 -3.27 -14.07
CA PHE A 117 -1.71 -3.06 -12.65
C PHE A 117 -1.64 -1.55 -12.38
N PRO A 118 -2.38 -1.05 -11.39
CA PRO A 118 -2.49 0.38 -11.17
C PRO A 118 -1.20 0.94 -10.54
N GLY A 119 -0.70 2.04 -11.09
CA GLY A 119 0.23 2.90 -10.34
C GLY A 119 -0.50 3.72 -9.29
N SER A 120 0.18 4.20 -8.25
CA SER A 120 -0.47 4.90 -7.13
C SER A 120 -1.30 6.11 -7.57
N SER A 121 -0.79 6.93 -8.50
CA SER A 121 -1.54 8.10 -9.02
C SER A 121 -2.78 7.70 -9.82
N GLN A 122 -2.71 6.59 -10.56
CA GLN A 122 -3.86 6.05 -11.29
C GLN A 122 -4.92 5.54 -10.32
N LEU A 123 -4.49 4.85 -9.26
CA LEU A 123 -5.39 4.29 -8.25
C LEU A 123 -6.07 5.41 -7.45
N GLU A 124 -5.32 6.45 -7.06
CA GLU A 124 -5.83 7.62 -6.34
C GLU A 124 -6.90 8.38 -7.16
N LYS A 125 -6.64 8.57 -8.46
CA LYS A 125 -7.61 9.15 -9.38
C LYS A 125 -8.88 8.31 -9.48
N TRP A 126 -8.73 7.00 -9.72
CA TRP A 126 -9.86 6.08 -9.86
C TRP A 126 -10.68 5.96 -8.57
N LEU A 127 -10.06 5.93 -7.40
CA LEU A 127 -10.75 5.93 -6.10
C LEU A 127 -11.57 7.20 -5.86
N SER A 128 -11.19 8.31 -6.49
CA SER A 128 -11.88 9.59 -6.39
C SER A 128 -13.04 9.72 -7.39
N GLU A 129 -13.18 8.79 -8.34
CA GLU A 129 -14.27 8.80 -9.31
C GLU A 129 -15.61 8.49 -8.60
N THR A 130 -16.65 9.25 -8.93
CA THR A 130 -18.00 9.13 -8.34
C THR A 130 -18.82 8.02 -9.00
N GLU A 131 -18.17 6.97 -9.50
CA GLU A 131 -18.84 5.89 -10.21
C GLU A 131 -19.71 5.08 -9.24
N LEU A 132 -20.93 4.73 -9.67
CA LEU A 132 -21.82 3.87 -8.91
C LEU A 132 -21.23 2.46 -8.83
N LEU A 133 -21.02 1.98 -7.61
CA LEU A 133 -20.65 0.59 -7.38
C LEU A 133 -21.80 -0.34 -7.78
N SER A 134 -21.51 -1.30 -8.65
CA SER A 134 -22.45 -2.41 -8.86
C SER A 134 -22.49 -3.27 -7.60
N GLU A 135 -23.69 -3.62 -7.14
CA GLU A 135 -23.88 -4.54 -5.99
C GLU A 135 -23.18 -5.89 -6.22
N ARG A 136 -23.08 -6.30 -7.49
CA ARG A 136 -22.32 -7.48 -7.89
C ARG A 136 -20.84 -7.37 -7.56
N LEU A 137 -20.20 -6.24 -7.90
CA LEU A 137 -18.78 -6.03 -7.61
C LEU A 137 -18.52 -6.02 -6.10
N ARG A 138 -19.39 -5.40 -5.31
CA ARG A 138 -19.31 -5.44 -3.84
C ARG A 138 -19.39 -6.87 -3.31
N THR A 139 -20.38 -7.63 -3.76
CA THR A 139 -20.57 -9.03 -3.36
C THR A 139 -19.35 -9.88 -3.75
N ASP A 140 -18.89 -9.75 -5.00
CA ASP A 140 -17.70 -10.45 -5.50
C ASP A 140 -16.47 -10.12 -4.65
N PHE A 141 -16.28 -8.85 -4.27
CA PHE A 141 -15.16 -8.41 -3.45
C PHE A 141 -15.20 -9.02 -2.05
N MET A 142 -16.37 -9.04 -1.41
CA MET A 142 -16.58 -9.66 -0.09
C MET A 142 -16.37 -11.18 -0.11
N GLU A 143 -16.84 -11.86 -1.17
CA GLU A 143 -16.64 -13.29 -1.36
C GLU A 143 -15.17 -13.65 -1.54
N ILE A 144 -14.41 -12.85 -2.30
CA ILE A 144 -12.97 -13.06 -2.50
C ILE A 144 -12.27 -13.13 -1.14
N PHE A 145 -12.52 -12.15 -0.25
CA PHE A 145 -11.87 -12.14 1.06
C PHE A 145 -12.42 -13.20 2.00
N SER A 146 -13.69 -13.58 1.89
CA SER A 146 -14.22 -14.73 2.63
C SER A 146 -13.47 -16.02 2.29
N VAL A 147 -13.24 -16.28 0.99
CA VAL A 147 -12.45 -17.41 0.52
C VAL A 147 -10.99 -17.29 0.94
N PHE A 148 -10.40 -16.09 0.84
CA PHE A 148 -9.00 -15.86 1.18
C PHE A 148 -8.74 -16.05 2.68
N ILE A 149 -9.60 -15.52 3.55
CA ILE A 149 -9.54 -15.74 5.00
C ILE A 149 -9.66 -17.23 5.30
N TYR A 150 -10.59 -17.94 4.66
CA TYR A 150 -10.72 -19.39 4.85
C TYR A 150 -9.44 -20.13 4.46
N LEU A 151 -8.84 -19.78 3.31
CA LEU A 151 -7.57 -20.33 2.83
C LEU A 151 -6.42 -20.11 3.83
N ALA A 152 -6.37 -18.93 4.46
CA ALA A 152 -5.32 -18.56 5.42
C ALA A 152 -5.49 -19.20 6.80
N ARG A 153 -6.73 -19.36 7.27
CA ARG A 153 -7.01 -19.88 8.62
C ARG A 153 -7.02 -21.41 8.69
N ASP A 154 -7.38 -22.09 7.60
CA ASP A 154 -7.42 -23.54 7.58
C ASP A 154 -6.01 -24.12 7.42
N LYS A 155 -5.57 -24.91 8.41
CA LYS A 155 -4.25 -25.55 8.46
C LYS A 155 -3.99 -26.48 7.27
N HIS A 156 -5.05 -26.98 6.63
CA HIS A 156 -4.90 -27.84 5.44
C HIS A 156 -4.51 -27.03 4.20
N TYR A 157 -4.88 -25.75 4.12
CA TYR A 157 -4.70 -24.91 2.93
C TYR A 157 -3.64 -23.83 3.08
N ASN A 158 -3.33 -23.41 4.30
CA ASN A 158 -2.50 -22.21 4.55
C ASN A 158 -0.99 -22.41 4.32
N ALA A 159 -0.53 -23.64 4.06
CA ALA A 159 0.88 -23.91 3.82
C ALA A 159 1.43 -23.09 2.64
N SER A 160 0.61 -22.87 1.61
CA SER A 160 0.94 -22.06 0.43
C SER A 160 1.09 -20.57 0.72
N LEU A 161 0.65 -20.10 1.89
CA LEU A 161 0.75 -18.70 2.34
C LEU A 161 1.93 -18.49 3.30
N ASN A 162 2.28 -19.51 4.07
CA ASN A 162 3.35 -19.42 5.08
C ASN A 162 4.73 -19.90 4.58
N LYS A 163 4.79 -20.65 3.47
CA LYS A 163 6.05 -21.17 2.89
C LYS A 163 6.26 -20.67 1.45
N PRO A 164 7.51 -20.43 1.00
CA PRO A 164 8.76 -20.58 1.76
C PRO A 164 9.10 -19.38 2.67
N SER A 165 8.45 -18.24 2.49
CA SER A 165 8.55 -17.08 3.40
C SER A 165 7.24 -16.28 3.39
N ARG A 166 7.15 -15.21 4.19
CA ARG A 166 5.94 -14.35 4.26
C ARG A 166 5.47 -13.91 2.87
N VAL A 167 4.18 -13.63 2.75
CA VAL A 167 3.59 -13.13 1.50
C VAL A 167 4.07 -11.69 1.26
N SER A 168 4.61 -11.39 0.09
CA SER A 168 4.91 -10.00 -0.29
C SER A 168 3.62 -9.25 -0.66
N PRO A 169 3.60 -7.91 -0.58
CA PRO A 169 2.42 -7.12 -0.95
C PRO A 169 1.90 -7.42 -2.37
N ILE A 170 2.80 -7.62 -3.34
CA ILE A 170 2.41 -7.96 -4.71
C ILE A 170 1.83 -9.38 -4.82
N GLU A 171 2.38 -10.35 -4.08
CA GLU A 171 1.80 -11.70 -3.99
C GLU A 171 0.40 -11.64 -3.38
N PHE A 172 0.18 -10.85 -2.31
CA PHE A 172 -1.14 -10.69 -1.70
C PHE A 172 -2.18 -10.17 -2.70
N ILE A 173 -1.82 -9.13 -3.47
CA ILE A 173 -2.68 -8.58 -4.53
C ILE A 173 -3.02 -9.67 -5.56
N MET A 174 -2.01 -10.38 -6.04
CA MET A 174 -2.16 -11.39 -7.09
C MET A 174 -2.93 -12.63 -6.62
N ILE A 175 -2.82 -13.01 -5.34
CA ILE A 175 -3.67 -14.05 -4.76
C ILE A 175 -5.13 -13.62 -4.78
N GLY A 176 -5.45 -12.37 -4.41
CA GLY A 176 -6.81 -11.84 -4.51
C GLY A 176 -7.38 -11.93 -5.93
N VAL A 177 -6.58 -11.57 -6.93
CA VAL A 177 -6.96 -11.65 -8.36
C VAL A 177 -7.13 -13.12 -8.82
N LEU A 178 -6.25 -14.02 -8.39
CA LEU A 178 -6.37 -15.46 -8.66
C LEU A 178 -7.67 -16.03 -8.07
N ILE A 179 -7.98 -15.70 -6.82
CA ILE A 179 -9.22 -16.11 -6.14
C ILE A 179 -10.43 -15.58 -6.92
N HIS A 180 -10.45 -14.31 -7.30
CA HIS A 180 -11.56 -13.75 -8.09
C HIS A 180 -11.84 -14.59 -9.35
N LYS A 181 -10.79 -14.93 -10.11
CA LYS A 181 -10.90 -15.63 -11.38
C LYS A 181 -11.32 -17.10 -11.24
N TYR A 182 -10.95 -17.76 -10.15
CA TYR A 182 -11.08 -19.23 -10.03
C TYR A 182 -11.92 -19.73 -8.84
N ARG A 183 -12.37 -18.89 -7.91
CA ARG A 183 -13.11 -19.33 -6.70
C ARG A 183 -14.36 -20.17 -6.98
N THR A 184 -15.03 -19.95 -8.11
CA THR A 184 -16.21 -20.70 -8.53
C THR A 184 -15.90 -21.96 -9.35
N LYS A 185 -14.65 -22.11 -9.79
CA LYS A 185 -14.19 -23.21 -10.68
C LYS A 185 -13.32 -24.23 -9.95
N LEU A 186 -12.50 -23.77 -9.01
CA LEU A 186 -11.56 -24.58 -8.25
C LEU A 186 -12.09 -24.92 -6.87
N THR A 187 -11.72 -26.10 -6.38
CA THR A 187 -11.86 -26.44 -4.96
C THR A 187 -10.81 -25.70 -4.13
N MET A 188 -10.96 -25.74 -2.80
CA MET A 188 -10.01 -25.08 -1.91
C MET A 188 -8.61 -25.70 -1.98
N THR A 189 -8.50 -27.03 -2.10
CA THR A 189 -7.20 -27.70 -2.34
C THR A 189 -6.55 -27.24 -3.64
N GLN A 190 -7.32 -27.19 -4.74
CA GLN A 190 -6.79 -26.77 -6.02
C GLN A 190 -6.38 -25.29 -6.01
N LEU A 191 -7.16 -24.43 -5.35
CA LEU A 191 -6.86 -23.02 -5.19
C LEU A 191 -5.59 -22.80 -4.36
N SER A 192 -5.42 -23.54 -3.25
CA SER A 192 -4.17 -23.51 -2.47
C SER A 192 -2.97 -23.97 -3.31
N SER A 193 -3.13 -25.03 -4.11
CA SER A 193 -2.08 -25.50 -5.02
C SER A 193 -1.73 -24.46 -6.08
N ALA A 194 -2.74 -23.80 -6.67
CA ALA A 194 -2.52 -22.73 -7.63
C ALA A 194 -1.76 -21.54 -7.02
N VAL A 195 -2.10 -21.14 -5.79
CA VAL A 195 -1.36 -20.13 -5.02
C VAL A 195 0.09 -20.58 -4.80
N GLN A 196 0.32 -21.82 -4.38
CA GLN A 196 1.66 -22.35 -4.15
C GLN A 196 2.50 -22.33 -5.43
N GLN A 197 1.93 -22.77 -6.56
CA GLN A 197 2.63 -22.81 -7.84
C GLN A 197 2.95 -21.39 -8.34
N MET A 198 2.00 -20.45 -8.25
CA MET A 198 2.21 -19.06 -8.62
C MET A 198 3.36 -18.44 -7.82
N ARG A 199 3.34 -18.62 -6.49
CA ARG A 199 4.38 -18.10 -5.60
C ARG A 199 5.73 -18.73 -5.91
N SER A 200 5.78 -20.06 -6.02
CA SER A 200 7.02 -20.78 -6.33
C SER A 200 7.62 -20.30 -7.65
N HIS A 201 6.79 -20.12 -8.67
CA HIS A 201 7.21 -19.65 -9.99
C HIS A 201 7.84 -18.25 -9.92
N VAL A 202 7.20 -17.28 -9.25
CA VAL A 202 7.74 -15.92 -9.17
C VAL A 202 9.03 -15.86 -8.33
N ARG A 203 9.13 -16.67 -7.26
CA ARG A 203 10.30 -16.70 -6.35
C ARG A 203 11.52 -17.37 -6.97
N VAL A 204 11.32 -18.32 -7.87
CA VAL A 204 12.41 -18.92 -8.66
C VAL A 204 12.88 -17.94 -9.74
N THR A 205 11.96 -17.13 -10.29
CA THR A 205 12.26 -16.23 -11.41
C THR A 205 12.91 -14.92 -10.95
N PHE A 206 12.52 -14.38 -9.79
CA PHE A 206 12.97 -13.07 -9.31
C PHE A 206 13.48 -13.15 -7.87
N THR A 207 14.65 -12.56 -7.63
CA THR A 207 15.23 -12.40 -6.29
C THR A 207 14.44 -11.39 -5.45
N ASP A 208 14.07 -10.26 -6.05
CA ASP A 208 13.31 -9.19 -5.40
C ASP A 208 11.86 -9.18 -5.90
N ILE A 209 10.91 -9.40 -4.98
CA ILE A 209 9.49 -9.55 -5.29
C ILE A 209 8.76 -8.27 -4.86
N ARG A 210 8.71 -7.30 -5.77
CA ARG A 210 8.04 -6.01 -5.60
C ARG A 210 7.08 -5.73 -6.74
N SER A 211 6.21 -4.74 -6.54
CA SER A 211 5.27 -4.25 -7.56
C SER A 211 6.00 -3.51 -8.68
N ASN A 212 6.63 -4.25 -9.58
CA ASN A 212 7.26 -3.72 -10.79
C ASN A 212 6.66 -4.41 -12.03
N THR A 213 6.85 -3.80 -13.21
CA THR A 213 6.24 -4.26 -14.46
C THR A 213 6.57 -5.72 -14.80
N LYS A 214 7.80 -6.18 -14.52
CA LYS A 214 8.23 -7.55 -14.86
C LYS A 214 7.54 -8.58 -13.96
N VAL A 215 7.63 -8.40 -12.64
CA VAL A 215 7.03 -9.28 -11.62
C VAL A 215 5.51 -9.34 -11.79
N THR A 216 4.88 -8.18 -11.91
CA THR A 216 3.43 -8.06 -12.10
C THR A 216 2.96 -8.78 -13.35
N ARG A 217 3.66 -8.61 -14.48
CA ARG A 217 3.31 -9.29 -15.73
C ARG A 217 3.44 -10.80 -15.60
N THR A 218 4.53 -11.29 -15.02
CA THR A 218 4.73 -12.74 -14.80
C THR A 218 3.62 -13.33 -13.93
N LEU A 219 3.23 -12.66 -12.85
CA LEU A 219 2.14 -13.12 -11.98
C LEU A 219 0.78 -13.10 -12.68
N LEU A 220 0.47 -12.03 -13.42
CA LEU A 220 -0.78 -11.94 -14.20
C LEU A 220 -0.84 -12.98 -15.33
N ASP A 221 0.27 -13.22 -16.01
CA ASP A 221 0.38 -14.23 -17.06
C ASP A 221 0.17 -15.63 -16.49
N PHE A 222 0.73 -15.92 -15.31
CA PHE A 222 0.44 -17.15 -14.58
C PHE A 222 -1.06 -17.29 -14.29
N ILE A 223 -1.67 -16.26 -13.68
CA ILE A 223 -3.10 -16.26 -13.31
C ILE A 223 -3.99 -16.44 -14.55
N ILE A 224 -3.61 -15.88 -15.69
CA ILE A 224 -4.46 -15.96 -16.88
C ILE A 224 -4.41 -17.34 -17.53
N ASN A 225 -3.27 -18.01 -17.42
CA ASN A 225 -2.98 -19.27 -18.08
C ASN A 225 -2.87 -20.45 -17.10
N VAL A 226 -3.51 -20.38 -15.92
CA VAL A 226 -3.52 -21.50 -14.98
C VAL A 226 -4.13 -22.71 -15.67
N ASP A 227 -3.34 -23.77 -15.80
CA ASP A 227 -3.79 -25.06 -16.28
C ASP A 227 -4.53 -25.78 -15.16
N MET A 228 -5.85 -25.85 -15.31
CA MET A 228 -6.76 -26.42 -14.32
C MET A 228 -6.66 -27.95 -14.26
N ASP A 229 -6.24 -28.59 -15.35
CA ASP A 229 -6.17 -30.05 -15.45
C ASP A 229 -4.96 -30.61 -14.69
N VAL A 230 -3.92 -29.79 -14.53
CA VAL A 230 -2.73 -30.11 -13.73
C VAL A 230 -2.99 -29.97 -12.22
N LEU A 231 -4.02 -29.22 -11.82
CA LEU A 231 -4.39 -29.03 -10.41
C LEU A 231 -5.15 -30.24 -9.87
N LYS A 232 -4.44 -31.12 -9.18
CA LYS A 232 -5.02 -32.31 -8.54
C LYS A 232 -6.14 -31.93 -7.58
N ARG A 233 -7.31 -32.50 -7.81
CA ARG A 233 -8.47 -32.39 -6.92
C ARG A 233 -8.37 -33.40 -5.80
N ASP A 234 -8.58 -32.96 -4.55
CA ASP A 234 -8.78 -33.89 -3.44
C ASP A 234 -10.17 -34.54 -3.56
N PRO A 235 -10.29 -35.88 -3.55
CA PRO A 235 -11.60 -36.57 -3.58
C PRO A 235 -12.56 -36.13 -2.47
N LYS A 236 -12.05 -35.61 -1.35
CA LYS A 236 -12.85 -35.10 -0.23
C LYS A 236 -13.41 -33.71 -0.49
N ASP A 237 -12.82 -32.95 -1.41
CA ASP A 237 -13.25 -31.60 -1.78
C ASP A 237 -14.21 -31.61 -2.98
N LYS A 238 -15.50 -31.71 -2.67
CA LYS A 238 -16.58 -31.73 -3.66
C LYS A 238 -17.11 -30.34 -4.04
N LEU A 239 -17.00 -29.37 -3.14
CA LEU A 239 -17.47 -28.00 -3.36
C LEU A 239 -16.36 -27.13 -3.97
N ASN A 240 -16.76 -26.11 -4.74
CA ASN A 240 -15.85 -25.05 -5.14
C ASN A 240 -15.47 -24.18 -3.91
N ALA A 241 -14.48 -23.33 -4.07
CA ALA A 241 -13.95 -22.53 -2.96
C ALA A 241 -15.01 -21.58 -2.36
N THR A 242 -15.83 -20.93 -3.18
CA THR A 242 -16.91 -20.04 -2.72
C THR A 242 -17.93 -20.79 -1.85
N ASP A 243 -18.47 -21.90 -2.36
CA ASP A 243 -19.49 -22.70 -1.67
C ASP A 243 -18.94 -23.29 -0.38
N LYS A 244 -17.67 -23.74 -0.40
CA LYS A 244 -17.01 -24.26 0.79
C LYS A 244 -16.85 -23.18 1.87
N ALA A 245 -16.40 -21.98 1.50
CA ALA A 245 -16.25 -20.86 2.44
C ALA A 245 -17.62 -20.45 3.03
N ALA A 246 -18.66 -20.38 2.19
CA ALA A 246 -20.02 -20.08 2.63
C ALA A 246 -20.56 -21.12 3.61
N SER A 247 -20.42 -22.42 3.31
CA SER A 247 -20.94 -23.50 4.17
C SER A 247 -20.34 -23.47 5.58
N MET A 248 -19.05 -23.14 5.70
CA MET A 248 -18.36 -23.04 6.98
C MET A 248 -18.72 -21.79 7.77
N ALA A 249 -19.10 -20.70 7.10
CA ALA A 249 -19.64 -19.51 7.77
C ALA A 249 -21.01 -19.82 8.42
N SER A 250 -21.84 -20.64 7.76
CA SER A 250 -23.15 -21.05 8.28
C SER A 250 -23.05 -22.01 9.48
N VAL A 251 -22.05 -22.90 9.49
CA VAL A 251 -21.87 -23.90 10.57
C VAL A 251 -21.47 -23.24 11.91
N LYS A 252 -20.79 -22.08 11.89
CA LYS A 252 -20.42 -21.35 13.11
C LYS A 252 -21.58 -20.68 13.84
N PHE A 253 -22.81 -20.67 13.28
CA PHE A 253 -23.99 -20.05 13.89
C PHE A 253 -25.00 -21.05 14.49
N SER A 254 -24.72 -22.36 14.48
CA SER A 254 -25.57 -23.37 15.13
C SER A 254 -24.85 -24.02 16.31
N THR A 255 -24.69 -23.27 17.40
CA THR A 255 -24.40 -23.88 18.70
C THR A 255 -25.71 -24.25 19.38
N LYS A 256 -26.06 -25.54 19.35
CA LYS A 256 -26.93 -26.11 20.40
C LYS A 256 -26.26 -25.85 21.77
N PRO A 257 -27.00 -25.44 22.81
CA PRO A 257 -26.41 -25.12 24.10
C PRO A 257 -25.92 -26.41 24.80
N PRO A 258 -24.67 -26.45 25.30
CA PRO A 258 -24.23 -27.51 26.20
C PRO A 258 -24.83 -27.30 27.61
N PRO A 259 -25.18 -28.38 28.34
CA PRO A 259 -25.76 -28.26 29.67
C PRO A 259 -24.71 -27.77 30.67
N SER A 260 -25.11 -26.77 31.46
CA SER A 260 -24.29 -26.12 32.48
C SER A 260 -23.89 -27.08 33.60
N LYS A 261 -22.59 -27.12 33.95
CA LYS A 261 -22.13 -27.30 35.34
C LYS A 261 -20.92 -26.39 35.60
N ARG A 262 -21.06 -25.58 36.65
CA ARG A 262 -20.13 -24.59 37.21
C ARG A 262 -18.79 -25.20 37.66
N LYS A 263 -17.71 -24.41 37.65
CA LYS A 263 -17.07 -23.83 38.86
C LYS A 263 -15.89 -22.91 38.50
N ARG A 264 -15.89 -21.68 39.06
CA ARG A 264 -14.81 -20.67 39.04
C ARG A 264 -13.62 -21.12 39.91
N ALA A 265 -12.41 -20.77 39.49
CA ALA A 265 -11.32 -20.36 40.36
C ALA A 265 -10.49 -19.28 39.61
N ALA A 266 -9.98 -18.32 40.38
CA ALA A 266 -9.32 -17.09 39.95
C ALA A 266 -7.79 -17.20 40.10
N SER A 267 -7.11 -16.12 39.68
CA SER A 267 -5.73 -15.67 40.03
C SER A 267 -4.61 -16.29 39.15
N GLU A 268 -3.52 -15.61 38.74
CA GLU A 268 -2.85 -14.36 39.12
C GLU A 268 -2.09 -13.74 37.92
N ASP A 269 -1.84 -12.42 38.04
CA ASP A 269 -0.89 -11.60 37.30
C ASP A 269 0.55 -12.13 37.37
N LEU A 270 1.28 -12.09 36.26
CA LEU A 270 2.73 -11.81 36.24
C LEU A 270 3.09 -11.12 34.93
N GLU A 271 3.54 -9.88 35.06
CA GLU A 271 4.25 -9.13 34.03
C GLU A 271 5.66 -9.73 33.83
N GLU A 272 6.10 -9.84 32.57
CA GLU A 272 7.52 -9.83 32.29
C GLU A 272 7.80 -9.09 30.98
N SER A 273 8.57 -8.03 31.17
CA SER A 273 9.20 -7.14 30.20
C SER A 273 10.31 -7.89 29.47
N ASP A 274 10.35 -7.80 28.14
CA ASP A 274 11.64 -7.85 27.45
C ASP A 274 11.62 -6.94 26.22
N GLY A 275 12.57 -6.02 26.21
CA GLY A 275 12.78 -5.04 25.17
C GLY A 275 13.85 -5.49 24.20
N GLU A 276 13.59 -5.30 22.91
CA GLU A 276 14.62 -5.32 21.88
C GLU A 276 14.27 -4.26 20.83
N ASP A 277 14.98 -3.13 20.89
CA ASP A 277 15.43 -2.37 19.72
C ASP A 277 16.79 -2.99 19.34
N PRO A 278 17.15 -3.10 18.03
CA PRO A 278 17.82 -1.95 17.44
C PRO A 278 17.66 -1.75 15.91
N ASP A 279 17.92 -0.49 15.53
CA ASP A 279 18.58 -0.01 14.32
C ASP A 279 17.97 -0.28 12.94
N ASP A 280 17.47 0.79 12.31
CA ASP A 280 17.67 1.01 10.87
C ASP A 280 18.01 2.49 10.64
N VAL A 281 19.32 2.73 10.57
CA VAL A 281 19.96 3.98 10.17
C VAL A 281 20.06 3.92 8.65
N ALA A 282 19.24 4.70 7.94
CA ALA A 282 19.45 4.92 6.52
C ALA A 282 20.53 6.00 6.36
N ASP A 283 21.76 5.53 6.14
CA ASP A 283 22.79 6.29 5.44
C ASP A 283 22.36 6.42 3.96
N ASP A 284 21.99 7.63 3.56
CA ASP A 284 21.97 8.05 2.15
C ASP A 284 23.39 8.49 1.81
N ASP A 285 24.17 7.58 1.23
CA ASP A 285 25.40 7.93 0.52
C ASP A 285 25.05 8.47 -0.86
N ASP A 286 25.48 9.71 -1.08
CA ASP A 286 25.65 10.38 -2.37
C ASP A 286 26.45 9.49 -3.34
N GLU A 287 25.82 9.06 -4.45
CA GLU A 287 26.55 8.73 -5.67
C GLU A 287 26.05 9.65 -6.79
N MET A 288 26.87 10.67 -7.04
CA MET A 288 26.81 11.54 -8.21
C MET A 288 27.08 10.71 -9.45
N ASP A 289 26.10 10.63 -10.36
CA ASP A 289 26.37 10.27 -11.75
C ASP A 289 26.10 11.46 -12.67
N VAL A 290 27.19 11.83 -13.34
CA VAL A 290 27.36 12.96 -14.24
C VAL A 290 26.69 12.61 -15.58
N GLU A 291 25.60 13.31 -15.93
CA GLU A 291 25.09 13.28 -17.30
C GLU A 291 26.00 14.07 -18.25
N PRO A 292 26.34 13.52 -19.44
CA PRO A 292 27.18 14.19 -20.41
C PRO A 292 26.40 15.28 -21.16
N GLU A 293 26.96 16.49 -21.09
CA GLU A 293 26.54 17.71 -21.75
C GLU A 293 26.42 17.52 -23.29
N THR A 294 25.22 17.69 -23.84
CA THR A 294 24.98 17.69 -25.29
C THR A 294 25.23 19.09 -25.86
N GLN A 295 26.23 19.18 -26.74
CA GLN A 295 26.67 20.41 -27.39
C GLN A 295 25.58 21.08 -28.25
N PRO A 296 25.43 22.41 -28.23
CA PRO A 296 24.54 23.12 -29.13
C PRO A 296 25.15 23.33 -30.53
N LYS A 297 24.30 23.12 -31.55
CA LYS A 297 24.60 23.23 -32.99
C LYS A 297 25.10 24.64 -33.38
N LYS A 298 26.20 24.65 -34.13
CA LYS A 298 26.80 25.81 -34.83
C LYS A 298 25.78 26.52 -35.74
N ARG A 299 25.56 27.83 -35.52
CA ARG A 299 24.90 28.73 -36.47
C ARG A 299 25.93 29.49 -37.29
N GLY A 300 25.76 29.43 -38.60
CA GLY A 300 26.67 29.95 -39.62
C GLY A 300 26.71 31.47 -39.71
N ARG A 301 27.87 31.93 -40.16
CA ARG A 301 28.29 33.31 -40.44
C ARG A 301 27.58 33.84 -41.71
N PRO A 302 27.11 35.09 -41.76
CA PRO A 302 26.53 35.65 -42.99
C PRO A 302 27.64 36.13 -43.96
N PRO A 303 27.38 36.14 -45.28
CA PRO A 303 28.37 36.52 -46.28
C PRO A 303 28.48 38.04 -46.47
N LYS A 304 29.67 38.46 -46.91
CA LYS A 304 30.03 39.83 -47.30
C LYS A 304 29.35 40.22 -48.61
N ALA A 305 28.87 41.46 -48.71
CA ALA A 305 28.61 42.14 -49.97
C ALA A 305 29.22 43.55 -49.95
N ALA A 306 29.71 43.96 -51.11
CA ALA A 306 30.61 45.09 -51.34
C ALA A 306 29.86 46.37 -51.77
N THR A 307 30.40 47.50 -51.30
CA THR A 307 30.51 48.84 -51.91
C THR A 307 29.39 49.42 -52.79
N THR A 308 28.85 50.57 -52.40
CA THR A 308 28.79 51.79 -53.26
C THR A 308 28.62 53.07 -52.41
N LYS A 309 29.03 54.20 -53.03
CA LYS A 309 29.43 55.51 -52.47
C LYS A 309 28.30 56.46 -52.05
N ALA A 310 28.72 57.38 -51.15
CA ALA A 310 28.42 58.82 -51.06
C ALA A 310 26.98 59.32 -50.77
N ALA A 311 26.82 60.05 -49.67
CA ALA A 311 26.67 61.51 -49.68
C ALA A 311 26.59 62.07 -48.25
N VAL A 312 27.11 63.29 -48.10
CA VAL A 312 27.30 64.08 -46.87
C VAL A 312 26.06 64.92 -46.58
N ALA A 313 25.63 65.00 -45.32
CA ALA A 313 25.03 66.22 -44.75
C ALA A 313 25.10 66.23 -43.22
N LYS A 314 25.83 67.22 -42.69
CA LYS A 314 25.81 67.66 -41.28
C LYS A 314 24.44 68.25 -40.96
N THR A 315 23.98 68.18 -39.70
CA THR A 315 23.44 69.32 -38.92
C THR A 315 23.16 68.91 -37.46
N THR A 316 23.90 69.56 -36.57
CA THR A 316 23.72 69.96 -35.15
C THR A 316 22.44 69.66 -34.35
N SER A 317 22.66 69.35 -33.06
CA SER A 317 22.06 69.91 -31.80
C SER A 317 21.71 68.76 -30.84
N ALA A 318 22.44 68.47 -29.75
CA ALA A 318 22.59 69.22 -28.49
C ALA A 318 21.25 69.59 -27.81
N PHE A 319 20.85 68.84 -26.78
CA PHE A 319 20.44 69.26 -25.41
C PHE A 319 19.83 68.07 -24.64
N CYS A 320 20.47 67.54 -23.59
CA CYS A 320 20.29 67.85 -22.15
C CYS A 320 18.94 67.34 -21.60
N LEU A 321 18.90 66.18 -20.94
CA LEU A 321 18.95 65.99 -19.47
C LEU A 321 17.85 66.77 -18.71
N ARG A 322 16.84 66.02 -18.25
CA ARG A 322 16.57 65.80 -16.82
C ARG A 322 15.79 64.50 -16.64
#